data_AF-A0A353R636-F1
#
_entry.id   AF-A0A353R636-F1
#
_cell.length_a   1.000
_cell.length_b   1.000
_cell.length_c   1.000
_cell.angle_alpha   90.00
_cell.angle_beta   90.00
_cell.angle_gamma   90.00
#
_symmetry.space_group_name_H-M   'P 1'
#
loop_
_entity.id
_entity.type
_entity.pdbx_description
1 polymer ?
#
loop_
_entity_poly.entity_id
_entity_poly.type
_entity_poly.pdbx_seq_one_letter_code
_entity_poly.pdbx_strand_id
1 'polypeptide(L)' 'MRYDFDTIIDRSGTNTVKLGRLKDLFGKEDLIALWVADMDFETPPFIRKALEDRLKHPIFGYTIAPEDYWQSIISWLK' A
#
# COMPACT_ATOMS: atom_id res chain seq x y z
N MET A 1 12.11 5.05 16.43
CA MET A 1 11.23 3.99 15.88
C MET A 1 12.07 3.20 14.90
N ARG A 2 12.04 1.86 14.93
CA ARG A 2 12.83 1.00 14.02
C ARG A 2 11.86 0.33 13.05
N TYR A 3 12.07 0.53 11.76
CA TYR A 3 11.36 -0.17 10.70
C TYR A 3 12.17 -1.40 10.28
N ASP A 4 11.49 -2.48 9.94
CA ASP A 4 12.09 -3.68 9.38
C ASP A 4 11.83 -3.71 7.87
N PHE A 5 12.91 -3.61 7.10
CA PHE A 5 12.90 -3.69 5.64
C PHE A 5 13.56 -4.99 5.14
N ASP A 6 14.02 -5.85 6.05
CA ASP A 6 14.69 -7.12 5.73
C ASP A 6 13.68 -8.28 5.68
N THR A 7 12.57 -8.17 6.41
CA THR A 7 11.49 -9.16 6.34
C THR A 7 10.92 -9.26 4.94
N ILE A 8 11.03 -10.45 4.34
CA ILE A 8 10.42 -10.78 3.04
C ILE A 8 8.93 -11.06 3.24
N ILE A 9 8.09 -10.32 2.52
CA ILE A 9 6.64 -10.49 2.52
C ILE A 9 6.23 -11.10 1.17
N ASP A 10 5.64 -12.30 1.21
CA ASP A 10 5.08 -12.91 0.01
C ASP A 10 3.82 -12.15 -0.45
N ARG A 11 3.84 -11.68 -1.70
CA ARG A 11 2.73 -10.96 -2.33
C ARG A 11 1.93 -11.85 -3.28
N SER A 12 2.22 -13.15 -3.32
CA SER A 12 1.45 -14.12 -4.10
C SER A 12 0.01 -14.19 -3.60
N GLY A 13 -0.95 -14.34 -4.53
CA GLY A 13 -2.38 -14.41 -4.19
C GLY A 13 -3.02 -13.08 -3.75
N THR A 14 -2.29 -11.97 -3.69
CA THR A 14 -2.85 -10.65 -3.31
C THR A 14 -3.40 -9.85 -4.50
N ASN A 15 -3.56 -10.47 -5.67
CA ASN A 15 -3.90 -9.80 -6.94
C ASN A 15 -2.96 -8.62 -7.29
N THR A 16 -1.69 -8.69 -6.90
CA THR A 16 -0.71 -7.64 -7.22
C THR A 16 -0.40 -7.59 -8.72
N VAL A 17 -0.37 -6.38 -9.28
CA VAL A 17 0.07 -6.15 -10.67
C VAL A 17 1.51 -6.58 -10.89
N LYS A 18 2.39 -6.38 -9.89
CA LYS A 18 3.83 -6.63 -9.98
C LYS A 18 4.16 -8.08 -10.35
N LEU A 19 3.45 -9.04 -9.75
CA LEU A 19 3.58 -10.46 -10.05
C LEU A 19 2.57 -10.91 -11.12
N GLY A 20 1.32 -10.43 -11.04
CA GLY A 20 0.22 -10.92 -11.87
C GLY A 20 0.31 -10.60 -13.36
N ARG A 21 1.13 -9.62 -13.75
CA ARG A 21 1.30 -9.21 -15.17
C ARG A 21 2.59 -9.71 -15.82
N LEU A 22 3.39 -10.53 -15.14
CA LEU A 22 4.69 -10.96 -15.65
C LEU A 22 4.57 -11.70 -17.00
N LYS A 23 3.62 -12.64 -17.11
CA LYS A 23 3.40 -13.40 -18.35
C LYS A 23 2.95 -12.51 -19.51
N ASP A 24 1.99 -11.62 -19.26
CA ASP A 24 1.43 -10.75 -20.29
C ASP A 24 2.46 -9.75 -20.82
N LEU A 25 3.32 -9.23 -19.93
CA LEU A 25 4.26 -8.15 -20.26
C LEU A 25 5.63 -8.66 -20.70
N PHE A 26 6.08 -9.80 -20.17
CA PHE A 26 7.44 -10.31 -20.35
C PHE A 26 7.49 -11.76 -20.88
N GLY A 27 6.32 -12.37 -21.17
CA GLY A 27 6.21 -13.70 -21.78
C GLY A 27 6.49 -14.87 -20.85
N LYS A 28 6.77 -14.60 -19.57
CA LYS A 28 7.13 -15.61 -18.55
C LYS A 28 6.53 -15.25 -17.20
N GLU A 29 6.18 -16.28 -16.43
CA GLU A 29 5.61 -16.14 -15.08
C GLU A 29 6.63 -16.43 -13.96
N ASP A 30 7.77 -17.04 -14.30
CA ASP A 30 8.86 -17.43 -13.38
C ASP A 30 9.98 -16.37 -13.29
N LEU A 31 9.61 -15.09 -13.17
CA LEU A 31 10.55 -13.97 -13.13
C LEU A 31 10.62 -13.32 -11.75
N ILE A 32 11.79 -12.78 -11.40
CA ILE A 32 11.90 -11.82 -10.28
C ILE A 32 11.35 -10.47 -10.77
N ALA A 33 10.26 -10.02 -10.15
CA ALA A 33 9.56 -8.80 -10.56
C ALA A 33 10.22 -7.53 -10.01
N LEU A 34 11.02 -6.85 -10.83
CA LEU A 34 11.71 -5.59 -10.46
C LEU A 34 11.37 -4.43 -11.42
N TRP A 35 10.09 -4.30 -11.82
CA TRP A 35 9.70 -3.45 -12.96
C TRP A 35 8.73 -2.30 -12.61
N VAL A 36 7.63 -2.57 -11.91
CA VAL A 36 6.62 -1.55 -11.57
C VAL A 36 6.96 -0.82 -10.28
N ALA A 37 6.67 0.47 -10.22
CA ALA A 37 7.01 1.36 -9.11
C ALA A 37 6.02 1.23 -7.93
N ASP A 38 6.01 0.06 -7.29
CA ASP A 38 5.52 -0.15 -5.93
C ASP A 38 6.59 -0.88 -5.09
N MET A 39 6.37 -1.03 -3.78
CA MET A 39 7.36 -1.61 -2.86
C MET A 39 6.95 -3.00 -2.37
N ASP A 40 7.94 -3.81 -2.00
CA ASP A 40 7.74 -5.10 -1.31
C ASP A 40 7.92 -4.96 0.22
N PHE A 41 7.63 -3.77 0.75
CA PHE A 41 7.65 -3.47 2.18
C PHE A 41 6.23 -3.34 2.73
N GLU A 42 6.07 -3.58 4.03
CA GLU A 42 4.80 -3.27 4.67
C GLU A 42 4.53 -1.77 4.69
N THR A 43 3.26 -1.40 4.56
CA THR A 43 2.81 -0.02 4.81
C THR A 43 3.11 0.36 6.26
N PRO A 44 3.61 1.59 6.54
CA PRO A 44 3.91 2.03 7.88
C PRO A 44 2.76 1.80 8.89
N PRO A 45 3.08 1.44 10.15
CA PRO A 45 2.08 1.03 11.14
C PRO A 45 1.07 2.14 11.45
N PHE A 46 1.45 3.41 11.37
CA PHE A 46 0.53 4.53 11.59
C PHE A 46 -0.52 4.67 10.48
N ILE A 47 -0.20 4.30 9.23
CA ILE A 47 -1.17 4.27 8.13
C ILE A 47 -2.08 3.04 8.27
N ARG A 48 -1.51 1.86 8.56
CA ARG A 48 -2.30 0.63 8.79
C ARG A 48 -3.30 0.82 9.93
N LYS A 49 -2.85 1.42 11.05
CA LYS A 49 -3.69 1.75 12.19
C LYS A 49 -4.85 2.70 11.83
N ALA A 50 -4.60 3.74 11.02
CA ALA A 50 -5.67 4.66 10.61
C ALA A 50 -6.74 3.94 9.78
N LEU A 51 -6.35 3.01 8.90
CA LEU A 51 -7.28 2.17 8.15
C LEU A 51 -8.04 1.20 9.07
N GLU A 52 -7.36 0.50 9.96
CA GLU A 52 -7.97 -0.38 10.95
C GLU A 52 -8.99 0.36 11.83
N ASP A 53 -8.66 1.55 12.30
CA ASP A 53 -9.56 2.38 13.09
C ASP A 53 -10.79 2.81 12.27
N ARG A 54 -10.61 3.16 10.99
CA ARG A 54 -11.74 3.47 10.10
C ARG A 54 -12.64 2.26 9.86
N LEU A 55 -12.07 1.06 9.78
CA LEU A 55 -12.79 -0.20 9.57
C LEU A 55 -13.63 -0.63 10.79
N LYS A 56 -13.31 -0.12 12.00
CA LYS A 56 -14.15 -0.35 13.19
C LYS A 56 -15.55 0.22 13.06
N HIS A 57 -15.73 1.27 12.26
CA HIS A 57 -17.05 1.80 11.96
C HIS A 57 -17.69 0.98 10.82
N PRO A 58 -18.88 0.38 11.02
CA PRO A 58 -19.43 -0.61 10.08
C PRO A 58 -20.04 -0.02 8.80
N ILE A 59 -20.14 1.32 8.69
CA ILE A 59 -20.75 2.00 7.54
C ILE A 59 -19.67 2.62 6.65
N PHE A 60 -19.72 2.33 5.35
CA PHE A 60 -18.76 2.79 4.34
C PHE A 60 -19.42 3.65 3.25
N GLY A 61 -20.33 4.54 3.66
CA GLY A 61 -21.03 5.47 2.77
C GLY A 61 -20.18 6.70 2.36
N TYR A 62 -20.86 7.71 1.81
CA TYR A 62 -20.23 8.95 1.38
C TYR A 62 -19.41 9.61 2.50
N THR A 63 -18.16 9.95 2.19
CA THR A 63 -17.21 10.56 3.12
C THR A 63 -16.85 11.95 2.63
N ILE A 64 -16.99 12.95 3.50
CA ILE A 64 -16.43 14.29 3.28
C ILE A 64 -14.98 14.33 3.79
N ALA A 65 -14.13 15.14 3.17
CA ALA A 65 -12.76 15.31 3.64
C ALA A 65 -12.77 15.89 5.07
N PRO A 66 -12.06 15.27 6.04
CA PRO A 66 -11.83 15.85 7.36
C PRO A 66 -11.18 17.24 7.28
N GLU A 67 -11.42 18.08 8.29
CA GLU A 67 -10.86 19.44 8.34
C GLU A 67 -9.32 19.47 8.28
N ASP A 68 -8.69 18.47 8.90
CA ASP A 68 -7.24 18.33 8.98
C ASP A 68 -6.60 17.69 7.72
N TYR A 69 -7.40 17.15 6.80
CA TYR A 69 -6.90 16.51 5.58
C TYR A 69 -5.99 17.46 4.78
N TRP A 70 -6.48 18.67 4.47
CA TRP A 70 -5.72 19.64 3.70
C TRP A 70 -4.52 20.20 4.48
N GLN A 71 -4.67 20.36 5.79
CA GLN A 71 -3.57 20.84 6.64
C GLN A 71 -2.42 19.84 6.70
N SER A 72 -2.69 18.53 6.65
CA SER A 72 -1.64 17.51 6.58
C SER A 72 -0.76 17.66 5.34
N ILE A 73 -1.38 17.92 4.18
CA ILE A 73 -0.67 18.11 2.90
C ILE A 73 0.09 19.43 2.90
N ILE A 74 -0.55 20.52 3.34
CA ILE A 74 0.10 21.83 3.43
C ILE A 74 1.33 21.78 4.34
N SER A 75 1.23 21.08 5.47
CA SER A 75 2.35 20.96 6.41
C SER A 75 3.48 20.10 5.87
N TRP A 76 3.17 19.09 5.04
CA TRP A 76 4.18 18.25 4.39
C TRP A 76 4.95 18.97 3.28
N LEU A 77 4.30 19.87 2.53
CA LEU A 77 4.90 20.58 1.40
C LEU A 77 5.72 21.82 1.79
N LYS A 78 5.58 22.31 3.03
CA LYS A 78 6.36 23.42 3.57
C LYS A 78 7.77 22.95 3.96
#